data_AF-A0A510PNT4-F1
#
_entry.id   AF-A0A510PNT4-F1
#
_cell.length_a   1.000
_cell.length_b   1.000
_cell.length_c   1.000
_cell.angle_alpha   90.00
_cell.angle_beta   90.00
_cell.angle_gamma   90.00
#
_symmetry.space_group_name_H-M   'P 1'
#
loop_
_entity.id
_entity.type
_entity.pdbx_description
1 polymer ?
#
loop_
_entity_poly.entity_id
_entity_poly.type
_entity_poly.pdbx_seq_one_letter_code
_entity_poly.pdbx_strand_id
1 'polypeptide(L)'
;MIIPINKNEDFQHLEEMIANLQAKQKQILKGMLDYPIQIDSAMGILSDPSRQLATTHNNITRIHKILKELEKQGLVSFHDPQYSFTELGKEIVQHLSNIRV
;
A
#
# COMPACT_ATOMS: atom_id res chain seq x y z
N MET A 1 -4.97 24.55 -29.20
CA MET A 1 -3.88 24.59 -28.21
C MET A 1 -3.79 23.20 -27.60
N ILE A 2 -2.83 22.39 -28.03
CA ILE A 2 -2.55 21.10 -27.41
C ILE A 2 -1.59 21.44 -26.28
N ILE A 3 -2.08 21.43 -25.03
CA ILE A 3 -1.20 21.54 -23.87
C ILE A 3 -0.41 20.22 -23.86
N PRO A 4 0.92 20.23 -24.04
CA PRO A 4 1.67 19.02 -23.79
C PRO A 4 1.51 18.75 -22.29
N ILE A 5 0.82 17.67 -21.93
CA ILE A 5 0.90 17.12 -20.58
C ILE A 5 2.39 16.95 -20.32
N ASN A 6 2.93 17.80 -19.45
CA ASN A 6 4.34 17.86 -19.14
C ASN A 6 4.63 16.62 -18.30
N LYS A 7 4.87 15.49 -18.97
CA LYS A 7 5.15 14.20 -18.31
C LYS A 7 6.18 14.34 -17.19
N ASN A 8 7.13 15.28 -17.32
CA ASN A 8 8.14 15.55 -16.30
C ASN A 8 7.60 16.07 -14.96
N GLU A 9 6.50 16.83 -14.94
CA GLU A 9 5.88 17.28 -13.67
C GLU A 9 5.24 16.10 -12.93
N ASP A 10 4.54 15.23 -13.67
CA ASP A 10 3.97 14.00 -13.11
C ASP A 10 5.06 13.07 -12.57
N PHE A 11 6.19 12.94 -13.28
CA PHE A 11 7.36 12.17 -12.79
C PHE A 11 8.00 12.76 -11.53
N GLN A 12 8.17 14.08 -11.45
CA GLN A 12 8.73 14.74 -10.25
C GLN A 12 7.81 14.56 -9.04
N HIS A 13 6.49 14.69 -9.23
CA HIS A 13 5.51 14.48 -8.18
C HIS A 13 5.52 13.02 -7.69
N LEU A 14 5.68 12.04 -8.60
CA LEU A 14 5.85 10.63 -8.24
C LEU A 14 7.12 10.38 -7.42
N GLU A 15 8.25 10.96 -7.80
CA GLU A 15 9.51 10.84 -7.06
C GLU A 15 9.39 11.42 -5.64
N GLU A 16 8.73 12.58 -5.50
CA GLU A 16 8.49 13.21 -4.20
C GLU A 16 7.57 12.34 -3.33
N MET A 17 6.48 11.81 -3.89
CA MET A 17 5.61 10.85 -3.19
C MET A 17 6.39 9.61 -2.75
N ILE A 18 7.23 9.05 -3.62
CA ILE A 18 8.09 7.90 -3.31
C ILE A 18 9.09 8.24 -2.20
N ALA A 19 9.71 9.42 -2.24
CA ALA A 19 10.64 9.86 -1.20
C ALA A 19 9.95 9.99 0.17
N ASN A 20 8.70 10.46 0.18
CA ASN A 20 7.88 10.63 1.39
C ASN A 20 7.31 9.32 1.95
N LEU A 21 7.28 8.24 1.17
CA LEU A 21 6.86 6.93 1.65
C LEU A 21 7.89 6.29 2.59
N GLN A 22 7.42 5.82 3.74
CA GLN A 22 8.25 5.07 4.69
C GLN A 22 8.67 3.72 4.12
N ALA A 23 9.83 3.20 4.58
CA ALA A 23 10.35 1.90 4.11
C ALA A 23 9.33 0.76 4.26
N LYS A 24 8.57 0.75 5.37
CA LYS A 24 7.54 -0.26 5.63
C LYS A 24 6.32 -0.12 4.70
N GLN A 25 5.95 1.10 4.32
CA GLN A 25 4.90 1.34 3.32
C GLN A 25 5.33 0.83 1.95
N LYS A 26 6.56 1.12 1.53
CA LYS A 26 7.13 0.61 0.27
C LYS A 26 7.14 -0.93 0.22
N GLN A 27 7.49 -1.58 1.33
CA GLN A 27 7.47 -3.05 1.41
C GLN A 27 6.05 -3.62 1.30
N ILE A 28 5.07 -3.02 2.00
CA ILE A 28 3.66 -3.44 1.91
C ILE A 28 3.13 -3.26 0.48
N LEU A 29 3.42 -2.11 -0.14
CA LEU A 29 3.06 -1.83 -1.52
C LEU A 29 3.74 -2.81 -2.50
N LYS A 30 5.00 -3.20 -2.30
CA LYS A 30 5.62 -4.25 -3.13
C LYS A 30 4.94 -5.61 -2.93
N GLY A 31 4.72 -6.02 -1.68
CA GLY A 31 4.08 -7.32 -1.38
C GLY A 31 2.65 -7.45 -1.91
N MET A 32 1.92 -6.33 -2.02
CA MET A 32 0.57 -6.30 -2.62
C MET A 32 0.55 -6.61 -4.12
N LEU A 33 1.65 -6.43 -4.87
CA LEU A 33 1.71 -6.87 -6.27
C LEU A 33 1.63 -8.38 -6.39
N ASP A 34 2.36 -9.07 -5.52
CA ASP A 34 2.47 -10.52 -5.56
C ASP A 34 1.22 -11.18 -4.94
N TYR A 35 0.68 -10.55 -3.89
CA TYR A 35 -0.45 -11.09 -3.13
C TYR A 35 -1.43 -9.99 -2.69
N PRO A 36 -2.66 -9.96 -3.24
CA PRO A 36 -3.70 -9.06 -2.77
C PRO A 36 -3.99 -9.22 -1.28
N ILE A 37 -3.98 -8.12 -0.51
CA ILE A 37 -4.23 -8.16 0.93
C ILE A 37 -5.74 -8.21 1.20
N GLN A 38 -6.18 -9.32 1.82
CA GLN A 38 -7.52 -9.46 2.38
C GLN A 38 -7.46 -9.26 3.90
N ILE A 39 -8.39 -8.47 4.46
CA ILE A 39 -8.46 -8.21 5.90
C ILE A 39 -9.36 -9.23 6.63
N ASP A 40 -10.27 -9.89 5.90
CA ASP A 40 -11.32 -10.75 6.47
C ASP A 40 -10.81 -11.97 7.26
N SER A 41 -9.68 -12.54 6.85
CA SER A 41 -9.19 -13.78 7.49
C SER A 41 -8.54 -13.54 8.85
N ALA A 42 -8.19 -12.29 9.18
CA ALA A 42 -7.51 -11.96 10.41
C ALA A 42 -8.47 -11.77 11.59
N MET A 43 -9.65 -11.18 11.35
CA MET A 43 -10.61 -10.82 12.41
C MET A 43 -11.35 -12.03 12.97
N GLY A 44 -11.64 -13.05 12.16
CA GLY A 44 -12.23 -14.32 12.63
C GLY A 44 -11.32 -15.14 13.55
N ILE A 45 -10.00 -15.03 13.35
CA ILE A 45 -8.98 -15.72 14.17
C ILE A 45 -8.82 -15.01 15.54
N LEU A 46 -9.23 -13.74 15.69
CA LEU A 46 -9.11 -12.96 16.95
C LEU A 46 -9.95 -13.48 18.12
N SER A 47 -10.76 -14.51 17.89
CA SER A 47 -11.56 -15.17 18.92
C SER A 47 -10.72 -16.02 19.87
N ASP A 48 -9.45 -16.32 19.55
CA ASP A 48 -8.60 -17.25 20.32
C ASP A 48 -7.40 -16.53 21.00
N PRO A 49 -7.26 -16.54 22.33
CA PRO A 49 -6.37 -15.64 23.06
C PRO A 49 -4.96 -16.21 23.29
N SER A 50 -4.29 -16.73 22.26
CA SER A 50 -2.91 -17.20 22.40
C SER A 50 -1.88 -16.06 22.22
N ARG A 51 -0.71 -16.16 22.86
CA ARG A 51 0.36 -15.13 22.77
C ARG A 51 0.85 -14.89 21.34
N GLN A 52 0.83 -15.91 20.48
CA GLN A 52 1.13 -15.76 19.05
C GLN A 52 0.05 -14.94 18.34
N LEU A 53 -1.21 -15.12 18.73
CA LEU A 53 -2.34 -14.36 18.25
C LEU A 53 -2.30 -12.89 18.65
N ALA A 54 -1.81 -12.55 19.84
CA ALA A 54 -1.61 -11.15 20.24
C ALA A 54 -0.54 -10.43 19.39
N THR A 55 0.56 -11.11 19.04
CA THR A 55 1.57 -10.57 18.12
C THR A 55 1.02 -10.44 16.69
N THR A 56 0.27 -11.44 16.23
CA THR A 56 -0.41 -11.44 14.92
C THR A 56 -1.46 -10.32 14.84
N HIS A 57 -2.29 -10.15 15.86
CA HIS A 57 -3.30 -9.09 15.97
C HIS A 57 -2.68 -7.69 15.96
N ASN A 58 -1.62 -7.48 16.74
CA ASN A 58 -0.91 -6.20 16.74
C ASN A 58 -0.28 -5.89 15.39
N ASN A 59 0.22 -6.92 14.68
CA ASN A 59 0.78 -6.76 13.34
C ASN A 59 -0.31 -6.46 12.30
N ILE A 60 -1.46 -7.14 12.35
CA ILE A 60 -2.63 -6.88 11.49
C ILE A 60 -3.14 -5.46 11.69
N THR A 61 -3.36 -5.05 12.94
CA THR A 61 -3.82 -3.68 13.26
C THR A 61 -2.84 -2.62 12.76
N ARG A 62 -1.52 -2.89 12.88
CA ARG A 62 -0.49 -1.99 12.33
C ARG A 62 -0.50 -1.95 10.80
N ILE A 63 -0.65 -3.08 10.12
CA ILE A 63 -0.75 -3.15 8.66
C ILE A 63 -2.02 -2.42 8.19
N HIS A 64 -3.15 -2.63 8.85
CA HIS A 64 -4.41 -1.95 8.54
C HIS A 64 -4.29 -0.43 8.69
N LYS A 65 -3.65 0.05 9.77
CA LYS A 65 -3.36 1.49 9.92
C LYS A 65 -2.50 2.03 8.77
N ILE A 66 -1.48 1.28 8.36
CA ILE A 66 -0.63 1.68 7.23
C ILE A 66 -1.43 1.73 5.93
N LEU A 67 -2.28 0.73 5.67
CA LEU A 67 -3.15 0.68 4.49
C LEU A 67 -4.17 1.81 4.48
N LYS A 68 -4.71 2.20 5.64
CA LYS A 68 -5.58 3.39 5.77
C LYS A 68 -4.85 4.70 5.42
N GLU A 69 -3.59 4.85 5.81
CA GLU A 69 -2.81 6.03 5.40
C GLU A 69 -2.50 6.01 3.90
N LEU A 70 -2.19 4.84 3.32
CA LEU A 70 -2.00 4.70 1.88
C LEU A 70 -3.29 4.96 1.08
N GLU A 71 -4.45 4.60 1.65
CA GLU A 71 -5.77 4.90 1.09
C GLU A 71 -6.06 6.41 1.08
N LYS A 72 -5.73 7.13 2.16
CA LYS A 72 -5.84 8.60 2.21
C LYS A 72 -4.94 9.29 1.17
N GLN A 73 -3.80 8.68 0.86
CA GLN A 73 -2.88 9.16 -0.19
C GLN A 73 -3.34 8.76 -1.61
N GLY A 74 -4.47 8.05 -1.73
CA GLY A 74 -5.01 7.63 -3.02
C GLY A 74 -4.23 6.51 -3.70
N LEU A 75 -3.36 5.79 -2.98
CA LEU A 75 -2.50 4.73 -3.54
C LEU A 75 -3.17 3.37 -3.56
N VAL A 76 -4.05 3.13 -2.59
CA VAL A 76 -4.85 1.92 -2.50
C VAL A 76 -6.30 2.28 -2.24
N SER A 77 -7.21 1.39 -2.57
CA SER A 77 -8.64 1.50 -2.27
C SER A 77 -9.09 0.26 -1.53
N PHE A 78 -9.92 0.46 -0.51
CA PHE A 78 -10.53 -0.64 0.22
C PHE A 78 -11.90 -0.97 -0.36
N HIS A 79 -12.05 -2.17 -0.90
CA HIS A 79 -13.30 -2.76 -1.34
C HIS A 79 -13.55 -4.00 -0.48
N ASP A 80 -14.36 -3.84 0.55
CA ASP A 80 -14.58 -4.84 1.59
C ASP A 80 -14.68 -6.28 1.04
N PRO A 81 -13.78 -7.21 1.40
CA PRO A 81 -12.76 -7.14 2.47
C PRO A 81 -11.31 -6.92 2.00
N GLN A 82 -11.11 -6.42 0.78
CA GLN A 82 -9.82 -6.44 0.08
C GLN A 82 -9.29 -5.04 -0.24
N TYR A 83 -7.97 -4.88 -0.12
CA TYR A 83 -7.27 -3.72 -0.67
C TYR A 83 -6.80 -3.98 -2.10
N SER A 84 -7.02 -3.00 -2.97
CA SER A 84 -6.57 -2.99 -4.36
C SER A 84 -5.75 -1.73 -4.65
N PHE A 85 -4.82 -1.78 -5.60
CA PHE A 85 -4.15 -0.57 -6.06
C PHE A 85 -5.08 0.31 -6.89
N THR A 86 -4.94 1.61 -6.71
CA THR A 86 -5.41 2.60 -7.69
C THR A 86 -4.42 2.67 -8.87
N GLU A 87 -4.77 3.41 -9.93
CA GLU A 87 -3.83 3.64 -11.04
C GLU A 87 -2.53 4.31 -10.56
N LEU A 88 -2.63 5.32 -9.68
CA LEU A 88 -1.47 5.97 -9.06
C LEU A 88 -0.63 5.00 -8.23
N GLY A 89 -1.29 4.11 -7.46
CA GLY A 89 -0.61 3.07 -6.70
C GLY A 89 0.19 2.12 -7.57
N LYS A 90 -0.39 1.66 -8.68
CA LYS A 90 0.30 0.78 -9.65
C LYS A 90 1.53 1.48 -10.23
N GLU A 91 1.41 2.74 -10.59
CA GLU A 91 2.51 3.53 -11.16
C GLU A 91 3.65 3.71 -10.17
N ILE A 92 3.36 4.09 -8.92
CA ILE A 92 4.37 4.19 -7.86
C ILE A 92 5.07 2.84 -7.64
N VAL A 93 4.32 1.75 -7.60
CA VAL A 93 4.91 0.44 -7.34
C VAL A 93 5.74 -0.06 -8.51
N GLN A 94 5.35 0.25 -9.74
CA GLN A 94 6.15 -0.01 -10.93
C GLN A 94 7.48 0.75 -10.87
N HIS A 95 7.46 2.03 -10.47
CA HIS A 95 8.68 2.80 -10.23
C HIS A 95 9.55 2.18 -9.13
N LEU A 96 8.96 1.81 -7.97
CA LEU A 96 9.67 1.15 -6.88
C LEU A 96 10.28 -0.20 -7.27
N SER A 97 9.71 -0.89 -8.25
CA SER A 97 10.17 -2.20 -8.73
C SER A 97 11.24 -2.08 -9.81
N ASN A 98 11.20 -1.02 -10.61
CA ASN A 98 12.22 -0.68 -11.59
C ASN A 98 13.49 -0.10 -10.97
N ILE A 99 13.38 0.51 -9.78
CA ILE A 99 14.53 0.90 -8.97
C ILE A 99 15.11 -0.39 -8.35
N ARG A 100 15.96 -1.09 -9.11
CA ARG A 100 16.90 -2.07 -8.56
C ARG A 100 17.85 -1.32 -7.62
N VAL A 101 17.69 -1.56 -6.32
CA VAL A 101 18.75 -1.31 -5.31
C VAL A 101 19.76 -2.45 -5.42
#